data_AF-A0AAX0ZCK1-F1
#
_entry.id   AF-A0AAX0ZCK1-F1
#
_cell.length_a   1.000
_cell.length_b   1.000
_cell.length_c   1.000
_cell.angle_alpha   90.00
_cell.angle_beta   90.00
_cell.angle_gamma   90.00
#
_symmetry.space_group_name_H-M   'P 1'
#
loop_
_entity.id
_entity.type
_entity.pdbx_description
1 polymer ?
#
loop_
_entity_poly.entity_id
_entity_poly.type
_entity_poly.pdbx_seq_one_letter_code
_entity_poly.pdbx_strand_id
1 'polypeptide(L)'
;MNQTPLKEHLYDNLSVILPQLKEMDDLVHEKKTLSNGQVVYYLYIKEMNEKMEIQTFLKLLLQDHTSLTKEKLESNLSMMTTRSAKTSEELVDAIFDGYCVVLINGFQHAYILETHGTKKRSIGDATSETVVRGPKIGFIEDLDTNLALVRQRLKNPNLKTVDMKIGQKKYTQVTIMYIDGMAQSSVLKEVKKRLKQVTIDDIQDSGVLEELIEDNVYSPFPQVQNTERPDKVASALNNGRVAIFVDHSPFVLIVPASLATIMQSPDDYYERWIAASLIRMLRFTSIFLTLFLSAIYIALVSFHQGLLPTTLAISISSTRENVPFPPIVEALIMEITIELLREAGLRLPNPLGQTIGLVGGVVIGQAAVQAHIVSSIMVIIVSVIALASFTVPQYGMGMSFRVLRFVSMFTAATLGLYGIVLFMLVLLTHLTRQKSFGTPYFSPDFVFSYKNEDNSIIRLPLKNQKKGERYGQS
;
A
#
# COMPACT_ATOMS: atom_id res chain seq x y z
N MET A 1 14.78 27.55 -14.99
CA MET A 1 14.38 27.59 -16.41
C MET A 1 13.88 29.00 -16.70
N ASN A 2 14.30 29.60 -17.81
CA ASN A 2 13.80 30.91 -18.24
C ASN A 2 12.35 30.72 -18.70
N GLN A 3 11.39 31.32 -17.98
CA GLN A 3 9.98 31.29 -18.37
C GLN A 3 9.76 32.24 -19.54
N THR A 4 9.11 31.77 -20.60
CA THR A 4 8.87 32.58 -21.80
C THR A 4 7.49 33.25 -21.69
N PRO A 5 7.42 34.60 -21.63
CA PRO A 5 6.14 35.29 -21.46
C PRO A 5 5.28 35.20 -22.73
N LEU A 6 3.97 35.11 -22.54
CA LEU A 6 3.01 35.14 -23.63
C LEU A 6 2.91 36.53 -24.25
N LYS A 7 2.78 36.56 -25.57
CA LYS A 7 2.65 37.77 -26.39
C LYS A 7 1.19 38.01 -26.80
N GLU A 8 0.89 39.22 -27.26
CA GLU A 8 -0.46 39.57 -27.73
C GLU A 8 -0.86 38.82 -29.01
N HIS A 9 0.11 38.54 -29.89
CA HIS A 9 -0.17 37.83 -31.13
C HIS A 9 -0.26 36.32 -30.89
N LEU A 10 -1.43 35.77 -31.21
CA LEU A 10 -1.72 34.35 -31.02
C LEU A 10 -0.70 33.42 -31.72
N TYR A 11 -0.31 33.76 -32.95
CA TYR A 11 0.60 32.94 -33.75
C TYR A 11 2.01 32.87 -33.16
N ASP A 12 2.46 33.93 -32.48
CA ASP A 12 3.76 33.91 -31.81
C ASP A 12 3.75 32.91 -30.65
N ASN A 13 2.66 32.88 -29.87
CA ASN A 13 2.52 31.93 -28.77
C ASN A 13 2.41 30.49 -29.28
N LEU A 14 1.60 30.26 -30.33
CA LEU A 14 1.46 28.94 -30.93
C LEU A 14 2.78 28.42 -31.54
N SER A 15 3.62 29.30 -32.08
CA SER A 15 4.93 28.91 -32.62
C SER A 15 5.90 28.38 -31.56
N VAL A 16 5.71 28.76 -30.29
CA VAL A 16 6.52 28.29 -29.15
C VAL A 16 5.93 27.01 -28.55
N ILE A 17 4.60 26.90 -28.49
CA ILE A 17 3.89 25.81 -27.82
C ILE A 17 3.77 24.57 -28.72
N LEU A 18 3.34 24.73 -29.97
CA LEU A 18 3.08 23.59 -30.86
C LEU A 18 4.30 22.70 -31.14
N PRO A 19 5.55 23.21 -31.22
CA PRO A 19 6.72 22.33 -31.33
C PRO A 19 6.96 21.44 -30.10
N GLN A 20 6.55 21.90 -28.91
CA GLN A 20 6.66 21.11 -27.67
C GLN A 20 5.58 20.03 -27.58
N LEU A 21 4.46 20.22 -28.28
CA LEU A 21 3.33 19.29 -28.36
C LEU A 21 3.27 18.54 -29.70
N LYS A 22 4.39 18.51 -30.42
CA LYS A 22 4.47 17.87 -31.74
C LYS A 22 4.28 16.35 -31.58
N GLU A 23 3.62 15.73 -32.57
CA GLU A 23 3.39 14.26 -32.61
C GLU A 23 2.48 13.73 -31.47
N MET A 24 1.64 14.59 -30.88
CA MET A 24 0.57 14.17 -29.95
C MET A 24 -0.76 13.94 -30.69
N ASP A 25 -1.08 12.68 -30.99
CA ASP A 25 -2.31 12.30 -31.71
C ASP A 25 -3.61 12.52 -30.89
N ASP A 26 -3.48 12.57 -29.56
CA ASP A 26 -4.56 12.77 -28.60
C ASP A 26 -4.79 14.24 -28.24
N LEU A 27 -3.91 15.14 -28.69
CA LEU A 27 -4.07 16.58 -28.54
C LEU A 27 -5.14 17.08 -29.50
N VAL A 28 -6.21 17.66 -28.95
CA VAL A 28 -7.18 18.41 -29.72
C VAL A 28 -6.78 19.87 -29.68
N HIS A 29 -6.63 20.45 -30.87
CA HIS A 29 -6.31 21.86 -31.03
C HIS A 29 -7.22 22.44 -32.12
N GLU A 30 -8.07 23.39 -31.76
CA GLU A 30 -9.06 23.95 -32.68
C GLU A 30 -9.05 25.47 -32.62
N LYS A 31 -9.23 26.08 -33.79
CA LYS A 31 -9.38 27.52 -33.98
C LYS A 31 -10.85 27.84 -34.21
N LYS A 32 -11.38 28.81 -33.45
CA LYS A 32 -12.71 29.39 -33.69
C LYS A 32 -12.61 30.91 -33.81
N THR A 33 -13.37 31.46 -34.74
CA THR A 33 -13.54 32.91 -34.88
C THR A 33 -14.89 33.28 -34.28
N LEU A 34 -14.88 34.19 -33.31
CA LEU A 34 -16.08 34.76 -32.71
C LEU A 34 -16.77 35.72 -33.68
N SER A 35 -18.05 36.02 -33.44
CA SER A 35 -18.87 36.91 -34.27
C SER A 35 -18.32 38.35 -34.36
N ASN A 36 -17.50 38.77 -33.38
CA ASN A 36 -16.80 40.06 -33.35
C ASN A 36 -15.45 40.06 -34.11
N GLY A 37 -15.08 38.96 -34.78
CA GLY A 37 -13.81 38.81 -35.49
C GLY A 37 -12.61 38.42 -34.62
N GLN A 38 -12.77 38.26 -33.30
CA GLN A 38 -11.70 37.75 -32.44
C GLN A 38 -11.46 36.26 -32.70
N VAL A 39 -10.19 35.89 -32.71
CA VAL A 39 -9.75 34.50 -32.88
C VAL A 39 -9.48 33.92 -31.50
N VAL A 40 -10.14 32.80 -31.22
CA VAL A 40 -9.93 31.95 -30.05
C VAL A 40 -9.32 30.63 -30.51
N TYR A 41 -8.31 30.18 -29.78
CA TYR A 41 -7.64 28.91 -30.01
C TYR A 41 -7.63 28.13 -28.71
N TYR A 42 -8.07 26.89 -28.72
CA TYR A 42 -8.05 26.05 -27.52
C TYR A 42 -7.31 24.74 -27.76
N LEU A 43 -6.58 24.30 -26.76
CA LEU A 43 -5.78 23.08 -26.74
C LEU A 43 -6.15 22.25 -25.51
N TYR A 44 -6.34 20.95 -25.69
CA TYR A 44 -6.57 20.02 -24.58
C TYR A 44 -6.25 18.58 -24.99
N ILE A 45 -5.90 17.73 -24.03
CA ILE A 45 -5.75 16.29 -24.25
C ILE A 45 -7.15 15.64 -24.19
N LYS A 46 -7.53 14.96 -25.27
CA LYS A 46 -8.90 14.47 -25.52
C LYS A 46 -9.45 13.58 -24.39
N GLU A 47 -8.64 12.70 -23.85
CA GLU A 47 -9.06 11.69 -22.87
C GLU A 47 -8.98 12.16 -21.41
N MET A 48 -8.32 13.31 -21.16
CA MET A 48 -8.19 13.91 -19.82
C MET A 48 -9.25 14.97 -19.54
N ASN A 49 -10.09 15.32 -20.52
CA ASN A 49 -11.04 16.43 -20.42
C ASN A 49 -12.48 15.98 -20.71
N GLU A 50 -13.44 16.57 -19.99
CA GLU A 50 -14.85 16.37 -20.28
C GLU A 50 -15.32 17.24 -21.46
N LYS A 51 -15.68 16.61 -22.57
CA LYS A 51 -16.19 17.31 -23.75
C LYS A 51 -17.40 18.19 -23.44
N MET A 52 -18.25 17.79 -22.50
CA MET A 52 -19.47 18.53 -22.14
C MET A 52 -19.14 19.87 -21.48
N GLU A 53 -18.15 19.90 -20.59
CA GLU A 53 -17.70 21.14 -19.94
C GLU A 53 -17.05 22.08 -20.95
N ILE A 54 -16.18 21.56 -21.84
CA ILE A 54 -15.59 22.34 -22.94
C ILE A 54 -16.68 22.89 -23.86
N GLN A 55 -17.69 22.09 -24.24
CA GLN A 55 -18.79 22.56 -25.09
C GLN A 55 -19.66 23.61 -24.39
N THR A 56 -19.91 23.46 -23.10
CA THR A 56 -20.68 24.43 -22.31
C THR A 56 -19.93 25.76 -22.25
N PHE A 57 -18.62 25.71 -22.02
CA PHE A 57 -17.75 26.87 -22.06
C PHE A 57 -17.72 27.54 -23.44
N LEU A 58 -17.54 26.76 -24.51
CA LEU A 58 -17.56 27.28 -25.87
C LEU A 58 -18.91 27.90 -26.22
N LYS A 59 -20.03 27.31 -25.78
CA LYS A 59 -21.37 27.90 -25.95
C LYS A 59 -21.51 29.22 -25.21
N LEU A 60 -21.00 29.33 -23.99
CA LEU A 60 -21.03 30.56 -23.20
C LEU A 60 -20.17 31.68 -23.82
N LEU A 61 -19.02 31.32 -24.41
CA LEU A 61 -18.20 32.26 -25.19
C LEU A 61 -18.83 32.67 -26.53
N LEU A 62 -19.59 31.76 -27.16
CA LEU A 62 -20.20 31.96 -28.48
C LEU A 62 -21.64 32.49 -28.42
N GLN A 63 -22.26 32.59 -27.25
CA GLN A 63 -23.64 33.07 -27.12
C GLN A 63 -23.74 34.56 -27.51
N ASP A 64 -24.75 34.83 -28.33
CA ASP A 64 -24.98 36.06 -29.11
C ASP A 64 -24.94 37.36 -28.30
N HIS A 65 -23.78 38.00 -28.27
CA HIS A 65 -23.68 39.43 -28.02
C HIS A 65 -22.97 40.08 -29.20
N THR A 66 -23.74 40.84 -29.98
CA THR A 66 -23.34 41.65 -31.15
C THR A 66 -22.28 42.72 -30.85
N SER A 67 -21.72 42.75 -29.64
CA SER A 67 -20.64 43.64 -29.20
C SER A 67 -19.87 43.03 -28.00
N LEU A 68 -19.17 41.92 -28.23
CA LEU A 68 -18.15 41.43 -27.28
C LEU A 68 -16.91 42.32 -27.37
N THR A 69 -16.87 43.39 -26.57
CA THR A 69 -15.65 44.17 -26.34
C THR A 69 -14.66 43.34 -25.51
N LYS A 70 -13.34 43.59 -25.68
CA LYS A 70 -12.25 42.90 -24.96
C LYS A 70 -12.50 42.83 -23.43
N GLU A 71 -12.98 43.92 -22.84
CA GLU A 71 -13.32 44.03 -21.41
C GLU A 71 -14.49 43.13 -20.97
N LYS A 72 -15.47 42.90 -21.86
CA LYS A 72 -16.65 42.08 -21.59
C LYS A 72 -16.33 40.59 -21.70
N LEU A 73 -15.39 40.25 -22.57
CA LEU A 73 -14.80 38.91 -22.65
C LEU A 73 -14.02 38.61 -21.36
N GLU A 74 -13.21 39.56 -20.88
CA GLU A 74 -12.51 39.44 -19.59
C GLU A 74 -13.48 39.28 -18.42
N SER A 75 -14.57 40.07 -18.38
CA SER A 75 -15.57 39.94 -17.31
C SER A 75 -16.26 38.59 -17.32
N ASN A 76 -16.62 38.06 -18.49
CA ASN A 76 -17.27 36.75 -18.61
C ASN A 76 -16.34 35.60 -18.22
N LEU A 77 -15.06 35.68 -18.62
CA LEU A 77 -14.04 34.71 -18.25
C LEU A 77 -13.69 34.78 -16.75
N SER A 78 -13.76 35.97 -16.16
CA SER A 78 -13.55 36.19 -14.72
C SER A 78 -14.73 35.69 -13.87
N MET A 79 -15.95 35.65 -14.43
CA MET A 79 -17.12 35.04 -13.77
C MET A 79 -17.05 33.51 -13.76
N MET A 80 -16.19 32.92 -14.57
CA MET A 80 -15.91 31.49 -14.61
C MET A 80 -14.71 31.17 -13.71
N THR A 81 -14.64 29.96 -13.17
CA THR A 81 -13.45 29.43 -12.49
C THR A 81 -12.35 29.18 -13.51
N THR A 82 -11.69 30.25 -13.94
CA THR A 82 -10.55 30.21 -14.87
C THR A 82 -9.29 30.68 -14.16
N ARG A 83 -8.17 30.01 -14.42
CA ARG A 83 -6.84 30.47 -13.99
C ARG A 83 -6.15 31.15 -15.16
N SER A 84 -5.40 32.20 -14.91
CA SER A 84 -4.62 32.87 -15.94
C SER A 84 -3.19 32.33 -15.95
N ALA A 85 -2.73 31.85 -17.10
CA ALA A 85 -1.33 31.51 -17.35
C ALA A 85 -0.64 32.65 -18.09
N LYS A 86 0.57 33.01 -17.67
CA LYS A 86 1.33 34.13 -18.26
C LYS A 86 2.54 33.65 -19.07
N THR A 87 2.91 32.38 -18.92
CA THR A 87 4.10 31.81 -19.53
C THR A 87 3.75 30.59 -20.37
N SER A 88 4.55 30.28 -21.38
CA SER A 88 4.34 29.08 -22.20
C SER A 88 4.51 27.79 -21.40
N GLU A 89 5.39 27.78 -20.41
CA GLU A 89 5.65 26.61 -19.56
C GLU A 89 4.44 26.27 -18.69
N GLU A 90 3.83 27.27 -18.03
CA GLU A 90 2.58 27.09 -17.27
C GLU A 90 1.43 26.54 -18.14
N LEU A 91 1.41 26.95 -19.41
CA LEU A 91 0.43 26.51 -20.41
C LEU A 91 0.60 25.03 -20.75
N VAL A 92 1.84 24.62 -20.99
CA VAL A 92 2.19 23.24 -21.32
C VAL A 92 1.93 22.35 -20.11
N ASP A 93 2.37 22.75 -18.92
CA ASP A 93 2.09 22.05 -17.66
C ASP A 93 0.57 21.88 -17.46
N ALA A 94 -0.22 22.94 -17.69
CA ALA A 94 -1.68 22.86 -17.56
C ALA A 94 -2.33 21.88 -18.57
N ILE A 95 -1.84 21.80 -19.80
CA ILE A 95 -2.33 20.83 -20.79
C ILE A 95 -2.04 19.40 -20.31
N PHE A 96 -0.84 19.14 -19.77
CA PHE A 96 -0.45 17.83 -19.23
C PHE A 96 -1.13 17.49 -17.90
N ASP A 97 -1.55 18.49 -17.13
CA ASP A 97 -2.40 18.31 -15.94
C ASP A 97 -3.87 18.05 -16.30
N GLY A 98 -4.21 17.97 -17.59
CA GLY A 98 -5.55 17.63 -18.07
C GLY A 98 -6.51 18.81 -18.12
N TYR A 99 -6.02 20.05 -18.13
CA TYR A 99 -6.83 21.23 -18.33
C TYR A 99 -6.99 21.56 -19.83
N CYS A 100 -8.06 22.27 -20.16
CA CYS A 100 -8.21 22.90 -21.47
C CYS A 100 -7.66 24.32 -21.38
N VAL A 101 -6.74 24.67 -22.28
CA VAL A 101 -6.17 26.01 -22.30
C VAL A 101 -6.65 26.78 -23.52
N VAL A 102 -7.04 28.03 -23.29
CA VAL A 102 -7.63 28.93 -24.27
C VAL A 102 -6.75 30.15 -24.45
N LEU A 103 -6.29 30.34 -25.68
CA LEU A 103 -5.55 31.51 -26.13
C LEU A 103 -6.48 32.40 -26.96
N ILE A 104 -6.44 33.70 -26.70
CA ILE A 104 -7.28 34.68 -27.36
C ILE A 104 -6.37 35.74 -27.99
N ASN A 105 -6.56 35.99 -29.29
CA ASN A 105 -5.72 36.97 -29.98
C ASN A 105 -5.90 38.38 -29.39
N GLY A 106 -4.78 39.05 -29.10
CA GLY A 106 -4.72 40.37 -28.46
C GLY A 106 -4.54 40.32 -26.94
N PHE A 107 -4.48 39.14 -26.31
CA PHE A 107 -4.26 38.98 -24.87
C PHE A 107 -2.83 38.51 -24.58
N GLN A 108 -2.20 39.05 -23.53
CA GLN A 108 -0.85 38.67 -23.07
C GLN A 108 -0.89 37.51 -22.06
N HIS A 109 -2.02 36.84 -21.93
CA HIS A 109 -2.22 35.71 -21.04
C HIS A 109 -3.19 34.72 -21.66
N ALA A 110 -3.09 33.46 -21.22
CA ALA A 110 -4.02 32.40 -21.57
C ALA A 110 -4.97 32.10 -20.41
N TYR A 111 -6.11 31.50 -20.73
CA TYR A 111 -7.10 31.04 -19.75
C TYR A 111 -7.04 29.52 -19.65
N ILE A 112 -6.76 29.03 -18.46
CA ILE A 112 -6.83 27.61 -18.11
C ILE A 112 -8.24 27.36 -17.58
N LEU A 113 -8.95 26.44 -18.23
CA LEU A 113 -10.28 26.00 -17.84
C LEU A 113 -10.17 24.72 -17.02
N GLU A 114 -10.89 24.70 -15.91
CA GLU A 114 -11.08 23.49 -15.12
C GLU A 114 -12.08 22.56 -15.83
N THR A 115 -11.62 21.92 -16.90
CA THR A 115 -12.40 20.95 -17.71
C THR A 115 -11.95 19.51 -17.49
N HIS A 116 -11.19 19.28 -16.42
CA HIS A 116 -10.55 18.01 -16.14
C HIS A 116 -11.61 16.91 -15.94
N GLY A 117 -11.58 15.91 -16.81
CA GLY A 117 -12.40 14.71 -16.71
C GLY A 117 -11.56 13.60 -16.14
N THR A 118 -11.29 13.63 -14.84
CA THR A 118 -10.47 12.57 -14.25
C THR A 118 -11.30 11.29 -14.22
N LYS A 119 -10.97 10.33 -15.09
CA LYS A 119 -11.53 8.99 -15.03
C LYS A 119 -10.98 8.29 -13.78
N LYS A 120 -11.73 8.33 -12.69
CA LYS A 120 -11.37 7.69 -11.42
C LYS A 120 -12.06 6.34 -11.31
N ARG A 121 -11.38 5.37 -10.69
CA ARG A 121 -12.01 4.09 -10.31
C ARG A 121 -13.14 4.37 -9.32
N SER A 122 -14.28 3.71 -9.50
CA SER A 122 -15.37 3.79 -8.52
C SER A 122 -14.90 3.24 -7.16
N ILE A 123 -15.29 3.91 -6.08
CA ILE A 123 -15.02 3.43 -4.73
C ILE A 123 -15.68 2.05 -4.55
N GLY A 124 -14.88 1.06 -4.21
CA GLY A 124 -15.29 -0.33 -4.07
C GLY A 124 -14.78 -0.97 -2.79
N ASP A 125 -14.90 -2.29 -2.72
CA ASP A 125 -14.42 -3.06 -1.58
C ASP A 125 -12.88 -3.18 -1.58
N ALA A 126 -12.31 -3.19 -0.39
CA ALA A 126 -10.92 -3.54 -0.10
C ALA A 126 -10.66 -5.02 -0.47
N THR A 127 -9.83 -5.27 -1.48
CA THR A 127 -9.61 -6.62 -2.04
C THR A 127 -8.47 -7.37 -1.37
N SER A 128 -7.46 -6.67 -0.87
CA SER A 128 -6.31 -7.24 -0.16
C SER A 128 -6.57 -7.48 1.35
N GLU A 129 -7.49 -6.73 1.95
CA GLU A 129 -7.81 -6.71 3.39
C GLU A 129 -9.31 -6.94 3.61
N THR A 130 -9.77 -8.13 3.21
CA THR A 130 -11.15 -8.57 3.41
C THR A 130 -11.47 -8.76 4.88
N VAL A 131 -12.70 -8.39 5.27
CA VAL A 131 -13.19 -8.50 6.64
C VAL A 131 -14.58 -9.14 6.64
N VAL A 132 -14.87 -9.89 7.70
CA VAL A 132 -16.22 -10.46 7.89
C VAL A 132 -17.16 -9.37 8.40
N ARG A 133 -16.66 -8.51 9.29
CA ARG A 133 -17.46 -7.45 9.91
C ARG A 133 -16.72 -6.12 9.89
N GLY A 134 -17.43 -5.07 9.48
CA GLY A 134 -16.92 -3.70 9.44
C GLY A 134 -17.19 -3.03 8.10
N PRO A 135 -16.68 -1.81 7.90
CA PRO A 135 -16.68 -1.15 6.59
C PRO A 135 -15.97 -2.02 5.56
N LYS A 136 -16.38 -1.97 4.30
CA LYS A 136 -15.68 -2.69 3.22
C LYS A 136 -14.93 -1.77 2.27
N ILE A 137 -15.22 -0.47 2.32
CA ILE A 137 -14.64 0.55 1.45
C ILE A 137 -13.11 0.47 1.47
N GLY A 138 -12.50 0.39 0.28
CA GLY A 138 -11.08 0.55 0.02
C GLY A 138 -10.76 1.91 -0.62
N PHE A 139 -9.51 2.35 -0.46
CA PHE A 139 -8.93 3.47 -1.18
C PHE A 139 -8.82 3.16 -2.68
N ILE A 140 -8.71 4.23 -3.47
CA ILE A 140 -8.49 4.19 -4.92
C ILE A 140 -7.20 4.94 -5.26
N GLU A 141 -6.86 5.07 -6.52
CA GLU A 141 -5.63 5.69 -7.00
C GLU A 141 -5.67 7.23 -6.95
N ASP A 142 -6.82 7.81 -6.58
CA ASP A 142 -7.03 9.25 -6.52
C ASP A 142 -6.77 9.83 -5.12
N LEU A 143 -5.76 10.69 -5.01
CA LEU A 143 -5.32 11.29 -3.75
C LEU A 143 -6.46 12.05 -3.04
N ASP A 144 -7.16 12.94 -3.75
CA ASP A 144 -8.20 13.78 -3.17
C ASP A 144 -9.38 12.96 -2.62
N THR A 145 -9.81 11.95 -3.37
CA THR A 145 -10.85 11.01 -2.92
C THR A 145 -10.40 10.28 -1.66
N ASN A 146 -9.16 9.81 -1.60
CA ASN A 146 -8.63 9.14 -0.42
C ASN A 146 -8.56 10.05 0.81
N LEU A 147 -8.11 11.30 0.63
CA LEU A 147 -8.11 12.30 1.70
C LEU A 147 -9.53 12.60 2.19
N ALA A 148 -10.50 12.70 1.27
CA ALA A 148 -11.90 12.92 1.59
C ALA A 148 -12.51 11.76 2.38
N LEU A 149 -12.22 10.50 2.02
CA LEU A 149 -12.68 9.31 2.73
C LEU A 149 -12.26 9.32 4.21
N VAL A 150 -11.02 9.74 4.50
CA VAL A 150 -10.54 9.85 5.87
C VAL A 150 -11.17 11.04 6.60
N ARG A 151 -11.31 12.21 5.96
CA ARG A 151 -11.96 13.38 6.55
C ARG A 151 -13.45 13.18 6.86
N GLN A 152 -14.18 12.47 6.01
CA GLN A 152 -15.58 12.11 6.24
C GLN A 152 -15.74 11.25 7.51
N ARG A 153 -14.75 10.37 7.74
CA ARG A 153 -14.72 9.48 8.90
C ARG A 153 -14.22 10.16 10.17
N LEU A 154 -13.20 11.00 10.06
CA LEU A 154 -12.61 11.76 11.15
C LEU A 154 -13.02 13.24 11.07
N LYS A 155 -14.17 13.55 11.66
CA LYS A 155 -14.66 14.93 11.82
C LYS A 155 -13.94 15.64 12.97
N ASN A 156 -12.65 15.91 12.79
CA ASN A 156 -11.79 16.56 13.79
C ASN A 156 -11.11 17.82 13.20
N PRO A 157 -11.28 19.02 13.78
CA PRO A 157 -10.65 20.25 13.30
C PRO A 157 -9.11 20.25 13.43
N ASN A 158 -8.57 19.40 14.30
CA ASN A 158 -7.13 19.21 14.48
C ASN A 158 -6.52 18.25 13.45
N LEU A 159 -7.32 17.66 12.56
CA LEU A 159 -6.80 16.85 11.45
C LEU A 159 -6.15 17.75 10.40
N LYS A 160 -4.82 17.74 10.36
CA LYS A 160 -4.00 18.55 9.46
C LYS A 160 -3.46 17.69 8.32
N THR A 161 -3.35 18.31 7.16
CA THR A 161 -2.70 17.77 5.96
C THR A 161 -1.54 18.68 5.58
N VAL A 162 -0.43 18.10 5.12
CA VAL A 162 0.75 18.81 4.63
C VAL A 162 1.15 18.18 3.30
N ASP A 163 1.00 18.95 2.24
CA ASP A 163 1.33 18.50 0.89
C ASP A 163 2.82 18.73 0.60
N MET A 164 3.42 17.77 -0.10
CA MET A 164 4.81 17.77 -0.50
C MET A 164 4.90 17.24 -1.93
N LYS A 165 5.79 17.82 -2.73
CA LYS A 165 6.17 17.31 -4.05
C LYS A 165 7.48 16.56 -3.89
N ILE A 166 7.52 15.28 -4.28
CA ILE A 166 8.69 14.40 -4.12
C ILE A 166 9.10 13.86 -5.49
N GLY A 167 10.41 13.80 -5.76
CA GLY A 167 10.98 13.35 -7.04
C GLY A 167 11.93 14.38 -7.65
N GLN A 168 12.85 13.95 -8.52
CA GLN A 168 13.82 14.85 -9.18
C GLN A 168 13.35 15.37 -10.53
N LYS A 169 12.88 14.49 -11.41
CA LYS A 169 12.46 14.82 -12.78
C LYS A 169 10.95 14.94 -12.90
N LYS A 170 10.23 14.03 -12.26
CA LYS A 170 8.78 14.05 -12.16
C LYS A 170 8.39 14.20 -10.70
N TYR A 171 7.58 15.21 -10.40
CA TYR A 171 7.09 15.40 -9.04
C TYR A 171 5.85 14.55 -8.82
N THR A 172 5.92 13.64 -7.86
CA THR A 172 4.74 12.94 -7.33
C THR A 172 4.22 13.71 -6.11
N GLN A 173 2.91 13.93 -6.06
CA GLN A 173 2.27 14.56 -4.91
C GLN A 173 2.18 13.56 -3.75
N VAL A 174 2.63 13.97 -2.58
CA VAL A 174 2.57 13.19 -1.34
C VAL A 174 1.96 14.06 -0.25
N THR A 175 0.91 13.55 0.41
CA THR A 175 0.22 14.26 1.48
C THR A 175 0.43 13.54 2.80
N ILE A 176 1.00 14.26 3.78
CA ILE A 176 1.11 13.78 5.16
C ILE A 176 -0.16 14.20 5.90
N MET A 177 -0.85 13.27 6.55
CA MET A 177 -2.01 13.52 7.40
C MET A 177 -1.73 13.12 8.85
N TYR A 178 -2.10 13.98 9.80
CA TYR A 178 -1.93 13.74 11.23
C TYR A 178 -2.94 14.56 12.06
N ILE A 179 -3.14 14.18 13.33
CA ILE A 179 -3.94 14.96 14.28
C ILE A 179 -2.99 15.79 15.16
N ASP A 180 -3.15 17.11 15.08
CA ASP A 180 -2.39 18.06 15.89
C ASP A 180 -2.69 17.88 17.39
N GLY A 181 -1.66 17.95 18.22
CA GLY A 181 -1.71 17.62 19.65
C GLY A 181 -1.77 16.13 19.99
N MET A 182 -1.84 15.23 19.01
CA MET A 182 -1.79 13.77 19.23
C MET A 182 -0.58 13.11 18.60
N ALA A 183 -0.18 13.55 17.41
CA ALA A 183 1.00 13.02 16.75
C ALA A 183 2.29 13.49 17.43
N GLN A 184 3.22 12.55 17.64
CA GLN A 184 4.53 12.89 18.20
C GLN A 184 5.32 13.79 17.25
N SER A 185 5.82 14.90 17.77
CA SER A 185 6.58 15.88 16.98
C SER A 185 7.90 15.32 16.44
N SER A 186 8.53 14.38 17.16
CA SER A 186 9.73 13.63 16.72
C SER A 186 9.44 12.82 15.46
N VAL A 187 8.36 12.03 15.47
CA VAL A 187 7.93 11.21 14.33
C VAL A 187 7.62 12.10 13.12
N LEU A 188 6.84 13.17 13.31
CA LEU A 188 6.50 14.09 12.20
C LEU A 188 7.73 14.74 11.57
N LYS A 189 8.74 15.10 12.39
CA LYS A 189 10.01 15.64 11.88
C LYS A 189 10.77 14.59 11.08
N GLU A 190 10.84 13.36 11.57
CA GLU A 190 11.54 12.27 10.88
C GLU A 190 10.86 11.92 9.55
N VAL A 191 9.52 11.85 9.51
CA VAL A 191 8.75 11.66 8.27
C VAL A 191 9.09 12.74 7.24
N LYS A 192 8.96 14.02 7.62
CA LYS A 192 9.28 15.14 6.72
C LYS A 192 10.73 15.13 6.26
N LYS A 193 11.66 14.74 7.14
CA LYS A 193 13.08 14.63 6.81
C LYS A 193 13.32 13.56 5.75
N ARG A 194 12.81 12.35 5.94
CA ARG A 194 13.00 11.23 5.01
C ARG A 194 12.35 11.49 3.65
N LEU A 195 11.11 12.00 3.64
CA LEU A 195 10.42 12.37 2.41
C LEU A 195 11.19 13.41 1.59
N LYS A 196 11.90 14.36 2.23
CA LYS A 196 12.76 15.33 1.54
C LYS A 196 14.07 14.73 1.01
N GLN A 197 14.51 13.60 1.55
CA GLN A 197 15.75 12.93 1.17
C GLN A 197 15.54 11.93 0.02
N VAL A 198 14.30 11.67 -0.38
CA VAL A 198 13.99 10.82 -1.52
C VAL A 198 14.47 11.49 -2.81
N THR A 199 15.41 10.84 -3.50
CA THR A 199 16.06 11.36 -4.72
C THR A 199 15.73 10.58 -5.99
N ILE A 200 14.77 9.66 -5.96
CA ILE A 200 14.40 8.89 -7.16
C ILE A 200 13.71 9.78 -8.20
N ASP A 201 13.88 9.44 -9.48
CA ASP A 201 13.35 10.22 -10.60
C ASP A 201 11.81 10.19 -10.70
N ASP A 202 11.19 9.04 -10.35
CA ASP A 202 9.76 8.77 -10.47
C ASP A 202 9.30 7.83 -9.33
N ILE A 203 8.24 8.22 -8.63
CA ILE A 203 7.59 7.39 -7.59
C ILE A 203 6.29 6.85 -8.18
N GLN A 204 6.31 5.57 -8.54
CA GLN A 204 5.18 4.91 -9.22
C GLN A 204 4.07 4.47 -8.26
N ASP A 205 4.42 4.06 -7.04
CA ASP A 205 3.47 3.60 -6.02
C ASP A 205 4.01 3.94 -4.62
N SER A 206 3.11 3.96 -3.64
CA SER A 206 3.41 3.93 -2.21
C SER A 206 4.42 2.85 -1.82
N GLY A 207 4.43 1.68 -2.49
CA GLY A 207 5.40 0.61 -2.19
C GLY A 207 6.87 1.00 -2.47
N VAL A 208 7.11 1.80 -3.51
CA VAL A 208 8.45 2.34 -3.80
C VAL A 208 8.84 3.37 -2.74
N LEU A 209 7.88 4.22 -2.35
CA LEU A 209 8.13 5.19 -1.29
C LEU A 209 8.38 4.50 0.06
N GLU A 210 7.65 3.43 0.35
CA GLU A 210 7.78 2.61 1.56
C GLU A 210 9.22 2.16 1.75
N GLU A 211 9.82 1.51 0.73
CA GLU A 211 11.20 1.04 0.75
C GLU A 211 12.21 2.18 0.99
N LEU A 212 11.98 3.34 0.37
CA LEU A 212 12.87 4.50 0.46
C LEU A 212 12.82 5.22 1.83
N ILE A 213 11.77 5.01 2.61
CA ILE A 213 11.59 5.67 3.91
C ILE A 213 11.74 4.72 5.10
N GLU A 214 12.07 3.43 4.91
CA GLU A 214 12.29 2.49 6.02
C GLU A 214 13.55 2.81 6.86
N ASP A 215 13.59 2.41 8.14
CA ASP A 215 14.79 2.58 8.98
C ASP A 215 15.91 1.61 8.56
N ASN A 216 15.56 0.36 8.21
CA ASN A 216 16.51 -0.71 7.93
C ASN A 216 16.08 -1.58 6.73
N VAL A 217 16.56 -1.23 5.54
CA VAL A 217 16.23 -1.90 4.26
C VAL A 217 16.64 -3.39 4.23
N TYR A 218 17.61 -3.81 5.05
CA TYR A 218 18.04 -5.22 5.11
C TYR A 218 17.19 -6.07 6.07
N SER A 219 16.22 -5.46 6.76
CA SER A 219 15.28 -6.19 7.58
C SER A 219 14.31 -6.96 6.67
N PRO A 220 14.04 -8.25 6.94
CA PRO A 220 12.95 -8.93 6.25
C PRO A 220 11.57 -8.42 6.73
N PHE A 221 11.51 -7.72 7.87
CA PHE A 221 10.27 -7.26 8.49
C PHE A 221 9.86 -5.87 7.99
N PRO A 222 8.60 -5.68 7.57
CA PRO A 222 8.10 -4.36 7.17
C PRO A 222 8.11 -3.40 8.36
N GLN A 223 8.62 -2.19 8.13
CA GLN A 223 8.74 -1.14 9.15
C GLN A 223 7.70 -0.04 9.01
N VAL A 224 6.85 -0.15 7.99
CA VAL A 224 5.71 0.71 7.70
C VAL A 224 4.47 -0.16 7.60
N GLN A 225 3.33 0.35 8.04
CA GLN A 225 2.06 -0.34 7.87
C GLN A 225 1.36 0.21 6.64
N ASN A 226 1.30 -0.56 5.55
CA ASN A 226 0.48 -0.23 4.40
C ASN A 226 -0.95 -0.77 4.58
N THR A 227 -1.94 -0.04 4.06
CA THR A 227 -3.36 -0.39 4.19
C THR A 227 -4.14 0.21 3.03
N GLU A 228 -5.06 -0.56 2.46
CA GLU A 228 -6.04 -0.02 1.49
C GLU A 228 -7.30 0.52 2.20
N ARG A 229 -7.38 0.34 3.53
CA ARG A 229 -8.59 0.59 4.30
C ARG A 229 -8.63 1.96 5.00
N PRO A 230 -9.66 2.80 4.75
CA PRO A 230 -9.83 4.08 5.44
C PRO A 230 -10.11 3.98 6.95
N ASP A 231 -10.70 2.89 7.45
CA ASP A 231 -10.83 2.68 8.92
C ASP A 231 -9.49 2.57 9.60
N LYS A 232 -8.58 1.77 9.03
CA LYS A 232 -7.28 1.52 9.63
C LYS A 232 -6.50 2.82 9.73
N VAL A 233 -6.53 3.64 8.69
CA VAL A 233 -5.96 4.99 8.70
C VAL A 233 -6.61 5.87 9.77
N ALA A 234 -7.95 5.90 9.83
CA ALA A 234 -8.66 6.71 10.82
C ALA A 234 -8.34 6.30 12.27
N SER A 235 -8.28 4.99 12.54
CA SER A 235 -7.89 4.44 13.84
C SER A 235 -6.43 4.78 14.17
N ALA A 236 -5.53 4.65 13.20
CA ALA A 236 -4.12 5.00 13.37
C ALA A 236 -3.91 6.48 13.73
N LEU A 237 -4.59 7.39 13.04
CA LEU A 237 -4.55 8.82 13.31
C LEU A 237 -5.08 9.13 14.73
N ASN A 238 -6.17 8.49 15.14
CA ASN A 238 -6.70 8.56 16.51
C ASN A 238 -5.76 7.97 17.57
N ASN A 239 -4.78 7.17 17.17
CA ASN A 239 -3.73 6.64 18.05
C ASN A 239 -2.45 7.48 18.02
N GLY A 240 -2.49 8.67 17.39
CA GLY A 240 -1.34 9.58 17.30
C GLY A 240 -0.30 9.17 16.26
N ARG A 241 -0.64 8.25 15.35
CA ARG A 241 0.21 7.89 14.21
C ARG A 241 -0.02 8.86 13.05
N VAL A 242 0.88 8.81 12.08
CA VAL A 242 0.91 9.66 10.89
C VAL A 242 0.58 8.79 9.68
N ALA A 243 -0.25 9.31 8.78
CA ALA A 243 -0.56 8.67 7.49
C ALA A 243 0.11 9.44 6.35
N ILE A 244 0.65 8.72 5.38
CA ILE A 244 1.31 9.25 4.19
C ILE A 244 0.57 8.70 2.98
N PHE A 245 -0.02 9.61 2.22
CA PHE A 245 -0.73 9.32 0.99
C PHE A 245 0.18 9.64 -0.18
N VAL A 246 0.24 8.74 -1.14
CA VAL A 246 1.00 8.92 -2.39
C VAL A 246 0.00 8.98 -3.52
N ASP A 247 0.12 9.98 -4.38
CA ASP A 247 -0.72 10.08 -5.56
C ASP A 247 -0.56 8.84 -6.45
N HIS A 248 -1.64 8.45 -7.12
CA HIS A 248 -1.74 7.23 -7.94
C HIS A 248 -1.60 5.89 -7.21
N SER A 249 -1.60 5.86 -5.87
CA SER A 249 -1.58 4.61 -5.10
C SER A 249 -2.89 4.36 -4.34
N PRO A 250 -3.46 3.14 -4.40
CA PRO A 250 -4.60 2.73 -3.58
C PRO A 250 -4.20 2.30 -2.16
N PHE A 251 -2.93 2.45 -1.77
CA PHE A 251 -2.45 2.12 -0.44
C PHE A 251 -1.95 3.38 0.29
N VAL A 252 -2.24 3.44 1.59
CA VAL A 252 -1.78 4.50 2.47
C VAL A 252 -0.77 3.93 3.45
N LEU A 253 0.35 4.63 3.62
CA LEU A 253 1.42 4.25 4.53
C LEU A 253 1.18 4.85 5.91
N ILE A 254 1.22 4.03 6.96
CA ILE A 254 1.02 4.45 8.35
C ILE A 254 2.31 4.26 9.13
N VAL A 255 2.74 5.33 9.82
CA VAL A 255 3.97 5.36 10.61
C VAL A 255 3.76 6.06 11.97
N PRO A 256 4.46 5.65 13.04
CA PRO A 256 5.34 4.49 13.09
C PRO A 256 4.54 3.17 13.13
N ALA A 257 5.17 2.10 12.67
CA ALA A 257 4.64 0.75 12.77
C ALA A 257 5.36 -0.07 13.84
N SER A 258 4.60 -0.93 14.50
CA SER A 258 5.10 -1.95 15.41
C SER A 258 4.63 -3.32 14.98
N LEU A 259 5.34 -4.37 15.42
CA LEU A 259 4.95 -5.76 15.17
C LEU A 259 3.49 -6.00 15.56
N ALA A 260 3.06 -5.47 16.71
CA ALA A 260 1.68 -5.60 17.18
C ALA A 260 0.67 -4.96 16.22
N THR A 261 0.98 -3.78 15.67
CA THR A 261 0.06 -3.07 14.75
C THR A 261 -0.04 -3.73 13.37
N ILE A 262 1.06 -4.31 12.88
CA ILE A 262 1.10 -5.04 11.62
C ILE A 262 0.35 -6.38 11.75
N MET A 263 0.41 -6.98 12.93
CA MET A 263 -0.29 -8.23 13.24
C MET A 263 -1.79 -8.05 13.57
N GLN A 264 -2.33 -6.84 13.50
CA GLN A 264 -3.75 -6.57 13.75
C GLN A 264 -4.59 -6.64 12.47
N SER A 265 -5.75 -7.28 12.58
CA SER A 265 -6.81 -7.25 11.58
C SER A 265 -7.91 -6.27 12.01
N PRO A 266 -8.63 -5.60 11.09
CA PRO A 266 -9.80 -4.80 11.47
C PRO A 266 -10.86 -5.61 12.21
N ASP A 267 -11.01 -6.91 11.89
CA ASP A 267 -11.94 -7.82 12.58
C ASP A 267 -11.66 -7.89 14.08
N ASP A 268 -10.40 -7.69 14.50
CA ASP A 268 -10.01 -7.72 15.90
C ASP A 268 -10.73 -6.65 16.73
N TYR A 269 -11.20 -5.56 16.11
CA TYR A 269 -11.92 -4.46 16.77
C TYR A 269 -13.44 -4.60 16.66
N TYR A 270 -13.92 -5.10 15.53
CA TYR A 270 -15.36 -5.21 15.26
C TYR A 270 -16.01 -6.45 15.89
N GLU A 271 -15.23 -7.47 16.22
CA GLU A 271 -15.73 -8.67 16.88
C GLU A 271 -15.79 -8.59 18.41
N ARG A 272 -16.51 -9.54 19.01
CA ARG A 272 -16.56 -9.68 20.49
C ARG A 272 -15.17 -10.01 21.03
N TRP A 273 -14.81 -9.42 22.17
CA TRP A 273 -13.46 -9.52 22.76
C TRP A 273 -12.96 -10.97 22.93
N ILE A 274 -13.84 -11.92 23.27
CA ILE A 274 -13.49 -13.36 23.41
C ILE A 274 -13.06 -13.94 22.07
N ALA A 275 -13.88 -13.74 21.02
CA ALA A 275 -13.59 -14.24 19.68
C ALA A 275 -12.33 -13.56 19.12
N ALA A 276 -12.21 -12.24 19.26
CA ALA A 276 -11.03 -11.49 18.85
C ALA A 276 -9.76 -11.99 19.56
N SER A 277 -9.81 -12.28 20.87
CA SER A 277 -8.67 -12.81 21.62
C SER A 277 -8.27 -14.21 21.15
N LEU A 278 -9.25 -15.08 20.87
CA LEU A 278 -8.98 -16.42 20.32
C LEU A 278 -8.31 -16.34 18.94
N ILE A 279 -8.81 -15.47 18.07
CA ILE A 279 -8.25 -15.24 16.73
C ILE A 279 -6.83 -14.66 16.83
N ARG A 280 -6.58 -13.71 17.73
CA ARG A 280 -5.24 -13.17 18.00
C ARG A 280 -4.29 -14.27 18.47
N MET A 281 -4.67 -15.07 19.47
CA MET A 281 -3.86 -16.21 19.95
C MET A 281 -3.54 -17.20 18.82
N LEU A 282 -4.54 -17.53 17.99
CA LEU A 282 -4.35 -18.38 16.82
C LEU A 282 -3.32 -17.76 15.87
N ARG A 283 -3.40 -16.45 15.59
CA ARG A 283 -2.47 -15.74 14.71
C ARG A 283 -1.03 -15.78 15.21
N PHE A 284 -0.80 -15.57 16.51
CA PHE A 284 0.55 -15.70 17.10
C PHE A 284 1.06 -17.15 17.07
N THR A 285 0.19 -18.12 17.31
CA THR A 285 0.54 -19.56 17.21
C THR A 285 0.88 -19.94 15.77
N SER A 286 0.10 -19.45 14.81
CA SER A 286 0.32 -19.67 13.39
C SER A 286 1.67 -19.13 12.93
N ILE A 287 2.11 -17.97 13.41
CA ILE A 287 3.47 -17.46 13.11
C ILE A 287 4.54 -18.45 13.59
N PHE A 288 4.38 -18.97 14.81
CA PHE A 288 5.33 -19.94 15.36
C PHE A 288 5.34 -21.22 14.51
N LEU A 289 4.17 -21.73 14.12
CA LEU A 289 4.06 -22.90 13.24
C LEU A 289 4.67 -22.62 11.86
N THR A 290 4.36 -21.47 11.25
CA THR A 290 4.91 -21.08 9.94
C THR A 290 6.42 -20.95 9.98
N LEU A 291 7.00 -20.40 11.03
CA LEU A 291 8.44 -20.26 11.14
C LEU A 291 9.13 -21.58 11.46
N PHE A 292 8.64 -22.32 12.46
CA PHE A 292 9.45 -23.35 13.12
C PHE A 292 8.97 -24.77 12.89
N LEU A 293 7.75 -25.04 12.42
CA LEU A 293 7.22 -26.42 12.41
C LEU A 293 8.04 -27.37 11.51
N SER A 294 8.44 -26.92 10.31
CA SER A 294 9.32 -27.69 9.42
C SER A 294 10.71 -27.91 10.02
N ALA A 295 11.28 -26.87 10.65
CA ALA A 295 12.56 -26.96 11.34
C ALA A 295 12.53 -27.93 12.53
N ILE A 296 11.47 -27.87 13.35
CA ILE A 296 11.26 -28.75 14.50
C ILE A 296 11.16 -30.21 14.02
N TYR A 297 10.42 -30.48 12.95
CA TYR A 297 10.34 -31.82 12.37
C TYR A 297 11.72 -32.33 11.93
N ILE A 298 12.47 -31.52 11.17
CA ILE A 298 13.82 -31.88 10.70
C ILE A 298 14.73 -32.21 11.89
N ALA A 299 14.69 -31.38 12.94
CA ALA A 299 15.52 -31.54 14.14
C ALA A 299 15.16 -32.80 14.95
N LEU A 300 13.88 -33.08 15.12
CA LEU A 300 13.41 -34.26 15.87
C LEU A 300 13.73 -35.56 15.16
N VAL A 301 13.46 -35.63 13.84
CA VAL A 301 13.67 -36.86 13.07
C VAL A 301 15.16 -37.13 12.81
N SER A 302 15.98 -36.08 12.63
CA SER A 302 17.39 -36.25 12.26
C SER A 302 18.34 -36.32 13.45
N PHE A 303 18.05 -35.60 14.55
CA PHE A 303 18.99 -35.43 15.67
C PHE A 303 18.43 -35.87 17.03
N HIS A 304 17.11 -35.74 17.26
CA HIS A 304 16.51 -35.88 18.60
C HIS A 304 15.35 -36.87 18.63
N GLN A 305 15.53 -38.06 18.03
CA GLN A 305 14.48 -39.07 17.91
C GLN A 305 13.95 -39.54 19.28
N GLY A 306 14.80 -39.53 20.32
CA GLY A 306 14.44 -39.93 21.68
C GLY A 306 13.46 -38.99 22.38
N LEU A 307 13.18 -37.80 21.83
CA LEU A 307 12.14 -36.89 22.35
C LEU A 307 10.75 -37.24 21.82
N LEU A 308 10.65 -38.07 20.78
CA LEU A 308 9.38 -38.52 20.22
C LEU A 308 8.84 -39.70 21.05
N PRO A 309 7.52 -39.74 21.33
CA PRO A 309 6.89 -40.95 21.84
C PRO A 309 7.21 -42.14 20.93
N THR A 310 7.54 -43.29 21.51
CA THR A 310 8.02 -44.46 20.75
C THR A 310 7.06 -44.88 19.64
N THR A 311 5.75 -44.82 19.88
CA THR A 311 4.72 -45.11 18.87
C THR A 311 4.77 -44.14 17.68
N LEU A 312 4.98 -42.85 17.95
CA LEU A 312 5.11 -41.83 16.92
C LEU A 312 6.42 -41.98 16.14
N ALA A 313 7.53 -42.26 16.83
CA ALA A 313 8.83 -42.49 16.19
C ALA A 313 8.79 -43.69 15.23
N ILE A 314 8.15 -44.80 15.65
CA ILE A 314 7.96 -45.98 14.78
C ILE A 314 7.10 -45.64 13.57
N SER A 315 6.01 -44.90 13.75
CA SER A 315 5.14 -44.47 12.64
C SER A 315 5.86 -43.51 11.66
N ILE A 316 6.68 -42.60 12.16
CA ILE A 316 7.52 -41.75 11.30
C ILE A 316 8.54 -42.59 10.55
N SER A 317 9.20 -43.54 11.23
CA SER A 317 10.17 -44.42 10.58
C SER A 317 9.53 -45.27 9.49
N SER A 318 8.33 -45.82 9.71
CA SER A 318 7.65 -46.66 8.72
C SER A 318 7.18 -45.87 7.50
N THR A 319 6.72 -44.63 7.68
CA THR A 319 6.33 -43.75 6.55
C THR A 319 7.52 -43.24 5.74
N ARG A 320 8.74 -43.37 6.27
CA ARG A 320 9.99 -42.96 5.63
C ARG A 320 10.82 -44.14 5.11
N GLU A 321 10.41 -45.38 5.34
CA GLU A 321 11.19 -46.58 4.97
C GLU A 321 11.56 -46.61 3.48
N ASN A 322 10.64 -46.17 2.61
CA ASN A 322 10.83 -46.15 1.15
C ASN A 322 11.22 -44.77 0.62
N VAL A 323 11.37 -43.77 1.48
CA VAL A 323 11.69 -42.39 1.06
C VAL A 323 13.21 -42.23 0.99
N PRO A 324 13.80 -41.96 -0.20
CA PRO A 324 15.25 -41.99 -0.38
C PRO A 324 15.95 -40.71 0.11
N PHE A 325 15.18 -39.68 0.48
CA PHE A 325 15.70 -38.36 0.82
C PHE A 325 15.80 -38.13 2.33
N PRO A 326 16.78 -37.34 2.80
CA PRO A 326 16.81 -36.90 4.20
C PRO A 326 15.67 -35.92 4.50
N PRO A 327 15.26 -35.75 5.78
CA PRO A 327 14.11 -34.91 6.16
C PRO A 327 14.17 -33.47 5.64
N ILE A 328 15.37 -32.87 5.58
CA ILE A 328 15.57 -31.53 5.05
C ILE A 328 15.25 -31.44 3.55
N VAL A 329 15.61 -32.45 2.76
CA VAL A 329 15.33 -32.46 1.32
C VAL A 329 13.84 -32.71 1.07
N GLU A 330 13.21 -33.63 1.81
CA GLU A 330 11.76 -33.83 1.78
C GLU A 330 11.01 -32.51 2.07
N ALA A 331 11.43 -31.79 3.11
CA ALA A 331 10.82 -30.53 3.51
C ALA A 331 11.03 -29.45 2.45
N LEU A 332 12.24 -29.32 1.88
CA LEU A 332 12.50 -28.34 0.83
C LEU A 332 11.65 -28.58 -0.41
N ILE A 333 11.51 -29.84 -0.85
CA ILE A 333 10.65 -30.18 -2.00
C ILE A 333 9.22 -29.71 -1.72
N MET A 334 8.64 -30.10 -0.58
CA MET A 334 7.26 -29.77 -0.25
C MET A 334 7.03 -28.27 -0.02
N GLU A 335 7.93 -27.59 0.68
CA GLU A 335 7.81 -26.15 0.96
C GLU A 335 7.93 -25.34 -0.32
N ILE A 336 8.87 -25.69 -1.22
CA ILE A 336 8.99 -25.04 -2.53
C ILE A 336 7.75 -25.32 -3.38
N THR A 337 7.22 -26.55 -3.37
CA THR A 337 5.96 -26.87 -4.07
C THR A 337 4.81 -25.98 -3.61
N ILE A 338 4.63 -25.78 -2.30
CA ILE A 338 3.58 -24.90 -1.78
C ILE A 338 3.79 -23.44 -2.19
N GLU A 339 5.02 -22.93 -2.16
CA GLU A 339 5.28 -21.55 -2.60
C GLU A 339 5.02 -21.38 -4.10
N LEU A 340 5.39 -22.36 -4.93
CA LEU A 340 5.07 -22.35 -6.37
C LEU A 340 3.57 -22.35 -6.62
N LEU A 341 2.83 -23.20 -5.90
CA LEU A 341 1.37 -23.25 -5.99
C LEU A 341 0.71 -21.94 -5.57
N ARG A 342 1.24 -21.29 -4.54
CA ARG A 342 0.75 -20.01 -4.06
C ARG A 342 1.00 -18.90 -5.07
N GLU A 343 2.21 -18.80 -5.60
CA GLU A 343 2.58 -17.79 -6.59
C GLU A 343 1.77 -17.96 -7.88
N ALA A 344 1.55 -19.20 -8.31
CA ALA A 344 0.67 -19.49 -9.44
C ALA A 344 -0.80 -19.14 -9.12
N GLY A 345 -1.28 -19.48 -7.92
CA GLY A 345 -2.65 -19.23 -7.49
C GLY A 345 -3.01 -17.73 -7.40
N LEU A 346 -2.06 -16.89 -6.97
CA LEU A 346 -2.25 -15.43 -6.86
C LEU A 346 -2.34 -14.73 -8.23
N ARG A 347 -1.73 -15.30 -9.27
CA ARG A 347 -1.69 -14.71 -10.62
C ARG A 347 -2.84 -15.16 -11.51
N LEU A 348 -3.63 -16.13 -11.07
CA LEU A 348 -4.74 -16.68 -11.84
C LEU A 348 -6.08 -16.07 -11.43
N PRO A 349 -7.03 -15.94 -12.36
CA PRO A 349 -8.41 -15.62 -12.04
C PRO A 349 -8.97 -16.55 -10.95
N ASN A 350 -9.81 -16.03 -10.05
CA ASN A 350 -10.30 -16.74 -8.86
C ASN A 350 -10.74 -18.21 -9.08
N PRO A 351 -11.49 -18.58 -10.14
CA PRO A 351 -11.88 -19.98 -10.37
C PRO A 351 -10.69 -20.91 -10.68
N LEU A 352 -9.68 -20.39 -11.39
CA LEU A 352 -8.48 -21.13 -11.74
C LEU A 352 -7.52 -21.21 -10.54
N GLY A 353 -7.45 -20.14 -9.72
CA GLY A 353 -6.67 -20.15 -8.47
C GLY A 353 -7.16 -21.23 -7.48
N GLN A 354 -8.47 -21.37 -7.30
CA GLN A 354 -9.06 -22.44 -6.48
C GLN A 354 -8.73 -23.83 -7.01
N THR A 355 -8.77 -23.99 -8.34
CA THR A 355 -8.43 -25.25 -9.00
C THR A 355 -6.96 -25.62 -8.80
N ILE A 356 -6.03 -24.67 -8.94
CA ILE A 356 -4.61 -24.89 -8.64
C ILE A 356 -4.40 -25.24 -7.17
N GLY A 357 -5.12 -24.61 -6.24
CA GLY A 357 -5.07 -24.97 -4.83
C GLY A 357 -5.47 -26.43 -4.58
N LEU A 358 -6.56 -26.89 -5.21
CA LEU A 358 -7.06 -28.26 -5.05
C LEU A 358 -6.14 -29.29 -5.71
N VAL A 359 -5.73 -29.05 -6.96
CA VAL A 359 -4.80 -29.93 -7.69
C VAL A 359 -3.44 -29.94 -6.99
N GLY A 360 -2.94 -28.78 -6.61
CA GLY A 360 -1.67 -28.62 -5.92
C GLY A 360 -1.63 -29.30 -4.55
N GLY A 361 -2.64 -29.07 -3.71
CA GLY A 361 -2.67 -29.63 -2.37
C GLY A 361 -2.90 -31.14 -2.35
N VAL A 362 -3.89 -31.63 -3.10
CA VAL A 362 -4.29 -33.04 -3.06
C VAL A 362 -3.50 -33.88 -4.05
N VAL A 363 -3.44 -33.48 -5.32
CA VAL A 363 -2.86 -34.33 -6.37
C VAL A 363 -1.34 -34.36 -6.25
N ILE A 364 -0.67 -33.22 -6.06
CA ILE A 364 0.79 -33.22 -5.91
C ILE A 364 1.19 -33.87 -4.58
N GLY A 365 0.48 -33.58 -3.49
CA GLY A 365 0.73 -34.21 -2.19
C GLY A 365 0.59 -35.73 -2.24
N GLN A 366 -0.49 -36.25 -2.83
CA GLN A 366 -0.72 -37.69 -2.98
C GLN A 366 0.30 -38.33 -3.93
N ALA A 367 0.57 -37.70 -5.08
CA ALA A 367 1.55 -38.20 -6.04
C ALA A 367 2.95 -38.26 -5.43
N ALA A 368 3.35 -37.25 -4.63
CA ALA A 368 4.65 -37.22 -3.98
C ALA A 368 4.79 -38.34 -2.93
N VAL A 369 3.72 -38.66 -2.20
CA VAL A 369 3.69 -39.80 -1.25
C VAL A 369 3.71 -41.15 -1.98
N GLN A 370 2.91 -41.30 -3.05
CA GLN A 370 2.85 -42.53 -3.85
C GLN A 370 4.16 -42.82 -4.59
N ALA A 371 4.84 -41.78 -5.06
CA ALA A 371 6.16 -41.88 -5.68
C ALA A 371 7.28 -42.06 -4.65
N HIS A 372 6.96 -42.14 -3.35
CA HIS A 372 7.91 -42.22 -2.24
C HIS A 372 8.98 -41.10 -2.25
N ILE A 373 8.63 -39.93 -2.81
CA ILE A 373 9.53 -38.77 -2.82
C ILE A 373 9.51 -38.09 -1.44
N VAL A 374 8.35 -38.12 -0.77
CA VAL A 374 8.15 -37.49 0.55
C VAL A 374 7.28 -38.39 1.43
N SER A 375 7.47 -38.29 2.75
CA SER A 375 6.62 -39.02 3.71
C SER A 375 5.23 -38.38 3.89
N SER A 376 4.22 -39.18 4.20
CA SER A 376 2.86 -38.69 4.48
C SER A 376 2.83 -37.69 5.63
N ILE A 377 3.71 -37.85 6.62
CA ILE A 377 3.82 -36.94 7.78
C ILE A 377 4.38 -35.59 7.35
N MET A 378 5.36 -35.56 6.43
CA MET A 378 5.86 -34.31 5.85
C MET A 378 4.74 -33.53 5.14
N VAL A 379 3.91 -34.22 4.35
CA VAL A 379 2.77 -33.58 3.66
C VAL A 379 1.77 -32.97 4.64
N ILE A 380 1.48 -33.65 5.75
CA ILE A 380 0.60 -33.13 6.81
C ILE A 380 1.21 -31.86 7.43
N ILE A 381 2.50 -31.90 7.76
CA ILE A 381 3.21 -30.76 8.37
C ILE A 381 3.18 -29.54 7.45
N VAL A 382 3.55 -29.70 6.19
CA VAL A 382 3.57 -28.60 5.22
C VAL A 382 2.16 -28.07 4.96
N SER A 383 1.13 -28.93 5.00
CA SER A 383 -0.27 -28.51 4.89
C SER A 383 -0.71 -27.64 6.07
N VAL A 384 -0.32 -27.99 7.30
CA VAL A 384 -0.58 -27.17 8.50
C VAL A 384 0.14 -25.82 8.39
N ILE A 385 1.39 -25.80 7.92
CA ILE A 385 2.18 -24.58 7.71
C ILE A 385 1.53 -23.68 6.66
N ALA A 386 1.08 -24.26 5.55
CA ALA A 386 0.39 -23.54 4.48
C ALA A 386 -0.86 -22.84 5.03
N LEU A 387 -1.70 -23.54 5.79
CA LEU A 387 -2.89 -22.98 6.44
C LEU A 387 -2.54 -21.89 7.47
N ALA A 388 -1.55 -22.16 8.33
CA ALA A 388 -1.11 -21.21 9.34
C ALA A 388 -0.63 -19.89 8.72
N SER A 389 0.11 -19.96 7.60
CA SER A 389 0.67 -18.76 6.96
C SER A 389 -0.39 -17.82 6.37
N PHE A 390 -1.60 -18.32 6.04
CA PHE A 390 -2.71 -17.48 5.56
C PHE A 390 -3.42 -16.70 6.67
N THR A 391 -3.12 -16.99 7.94
CA THR A 391 -3.70 -16.26 9.06
C THR A 391 -2.99 -14.92 9.33
N VAL A 392 -1.84 -14.69 8.70
CA VAL A 392 -1.08 -13.44 8.80
C VAL A 392 -1.82 -12.34 8.01
N PRO A 393 -2.28 -11.26 8.66
CA PRO A 393 -3.24 -10.32 8.08
C PRO A 393 -2.62 -9.37 7.05
N GLN A 394 -1.31 -9.13 7.11
CA GLN A 394 -0.61 -8.27 6.17
C GLN A 394 0.34 -9.09 5.30
N TYR A 395 0.20 -8.96 3.98
CA TYR A 395 0.93 -9.79 3.01
C TYR A 395 2.45 -9.69 3.16
N GLY A 396 2.98 -8.47 3.31
CA GLY A 396 4.43 -8.22 3.49
C GLY A 396 5.00 -8.95 4.70
N MET A 397 4.30 -8.94 5.83
CA MET A 397 4.70 -9.67 7.03
C MET A 397 4.69 -11.19 6.82
N GLY A 398 3.71 -11.69 6.06
CA GLY A 398 3.63 -13.10 5.68
C GLY A 398 4.81 -13.55 4.80
N MET A 399 5.35 -12.66 3.96
CA MET A 399 6.56 -12.92 3.17
C MET A 399 7.81 -13.02 4.06
N SER A 400 7.94 -12.12 5.05
CA SER A 400 9.05 -12.16 6.03
C SER A 400 9.16 -13.54 6.69
N PHE A 401 8.04 -14.06 7.19
CA PHE A 401 8.01 -15.36 7.86
C PHE A 401 8.29 -16.53 6.92
N ARG A 402 7.85 -16.45 5.65
CA ARG A 402 8.15 -17.48 4.64
C ARG A 402 9.64 -17.58 4.33
N VAL A 403 10.33 -16.44 4.17
CA VAL A 403 11.78 -16.42 3.94
C VAL A 403 12.53 -16.95 5.17
N LEU A 404 12.16 -16.48 6.36
CA LEU A 404 12.80 -16.88 7.62
C LEU A 404 12.59 -18.36 7.96
N ARG A 405 11.49 -18.98 7.51
CA ARG A 405 11.25 -20.42 7.66
C ARG A 405 12.37 -21.24 7.02
N PHE A 406 12.80 -20.90 5.80
CA PHE A 406 13.90 -21.63 5.16
C PHE A 406 15.20 -21.50 5.95
N VAL A 407 15.50 -20.31 6.49
CA VAL A 407 16.66 -20.12 7.37
C VAL A 407 16.57 -21.02 8.60
N SER A 408 15.39 -21.10 9.24
CA SER A 408 15.18 -21.98 10.39
C SER A 408 15.41 -23.46 10.04
N MET A 409 14.98 -23.91 8.84
CA MET A 409 15.18 -25.28 8.37
C MET A 409 16.66 -25.60 8.21
N PHE A 410 17.46 -24.69 7.63
CA PHE A 410 18.91 -24.87 7.50
C PHE A 410 19.61 -24.92 8.86
N THR A 411 19.21 -24.08 9.82
CA THR A 411 19.77 -24.13 11.18
C THR A 411 19.40 -25.43 11.91
N ALA A 412 18.19 -25.96 11.70
CA ALA A 412 17.77 -27.24 12.23
C ALA A 412 18.50 -28.43 11.58
N ALA A 413 18.76 -28.36 10.27
CA ALA A 413 19.47 -29.40 9.54
C ALA A 413 20.96 -29.50 9.92
N THR A 414 21.54 -28.43 10.48
CA THR A 414 22.96 -28.37 10.86
C THR A 414 23.18 -28.58 12.35
N LEU A 415 22.32 -28.02 13.21
CA LEU A 415 22.50 -27.98 14.66
C LEU A 415 21.31 -28.58 15.44
N GLY A 416 20.33 -29.18 14.76
CA GLY A 416 19.14 -29.73 15.40
C GLY A 416 18.33 -28.69 16.17
N LEU A 417 17.75 -29.09 17.32
CA LEU A 417 16.95 -28.21 18.17
C LEU A 417 17.76 -27.02 18.72
N TYR A 418 19.06 -27.21 18.97
CA TYR A 418 19.94 -26.14 19.41
C TYR A 418 20.03 -25.01 18.38
N GLY A 419 20.15 -25.35 17.09
CA GLY A 419 20.13 -24.38 16.00
C GLY A 419 18.86 -23.55 15.94
N ILE A 420 17.71 -24.19 16.14
CA ILE A 420 16.40 -23.52 16.17
C ILE A 420 16.34 -22.50 17.31
N VAL A 421 16.81 -22.88 18.51
CA VAL A 421 16.84 -21.97 19.66
C VAL A 421 17.77 -20.78 19.40
N LEU A 422 18.97 -21.02 18.85
CA LEU A 422 19.88 -19.95 18.47
C LEU A 422 19.27 -19.01 17.43
N PHE A 423 18.64 -19.55 16.39
CA PHE A 423 17.96 -18.75 15.38
C PHE A 423 16.84 -17.91 15.98
N MET A 424 16.03 -18.48 16.88
CA MET A 424 14.99 -17.75 17.62
C MET A 424 15.58 -16.60 18.45
N LEU A 425 16.70 -16.81 19.14
CA LEU A 425 17.38 -15.75 19.90
C LEU A 425 17.90 -14.62 18.99
N VAL A 426 18.50 -14.97 17.85
CA VAL A 426 18.94 -13.99 16.85
C VAL A 426 17.75 -13.18 16.31
N LEU A 427 16.64 -13.86 15.99
CA LEU A 427 15.41 -13.24 15.52
C LEU A 427 14.84 -12.25 16.53
N LEU A 428 14.73 -12.64 17.80
CA LEU A 428 14.22 -11.79 18.89
C LEU A 428 15.15 -10.60 19.15
N THR A 429 16.47 -10.81 19.10
CA THR A 429 17.47 -9.74 19.24
C THR A 429 17.35 -8.75 18.09
N HIS A 430 17.14 -9.23 16.86
CA HIS A 430 16.91 -8.36 15.71
C HIS A 430 15.63 -7.55 15.88
N LEU A 431 14.50 -8.19 16.19
CA LEU A 431 13.21 -7.52 16.38
C LEU A 431 13.25 -6.42 17.45
N THR A 432 13.87 -6.69 18.60
CA THR A 432 13.98 -5.72 19.71
C THR A 432 14.91 -4.54 19.39
N ARG A 433 15.91 -4.74 18.51
CA ARG A 433 16.81 -3.65 18.06
C ARG A 433 16.17 -2.75 17.01
N GLN A 434 15.16 -3.24 16.28
CA GLN A 434 14.52 -2.49 15.22
C GLN A 434 13.73 -1.28 15.73
N LYS A 435 13.72 -0.24 14.91
CA LYS A 435 12.93 0.97 15.12
C LYS A 435 12.11 1.28 13.88
N SER A 436 11.00 1.97 14.08
CA SER A 436 10.20 2.58 13.03
C SER A 436 10.03 4.05 13.39
N PHE A 437 10.64 4.94 12.59
CA PHE A 437 10.58 6.40 12.77
C PHE A 437 10.91 6.85 14.21
N GLY A 438 11.95 6.22 14.79
CA GLY A 438 12.43 6.53 16.14
C GLY A 438 11.68 5.83 17.28
N THR A 439 10.60 5.11 17.00
CA THR A 439 9.88 4.30 18.00
C THR A 439 10.29 2.83 17.94
N PRO A 440 10.34 2.09 19.08
CA PRO A 440 10.68 0.67 19.07
C PRO A 440 9.68 -0.16 18.25
N TYR A 441 10.19 -0.98 17.32
CA TYR A 441 9.35 -1.82 16.46
C TYR A 441 8.70 -2.98 17.23
N PHE A 442 9.46 -3.60 18.13
CA PHE A 442 8.98 -4.68 18.98
C PHE A 442 9.37 -4.40 20.43
N SER A 443 8.37 -4.38 21.30
CA SER A 443 8.56 -4.35 22.74
C SER A 443 7.77 -5.50 23.38
N PRO A 444 8.45 -6.47 24.02
CA PRO A 444 7.80 -7.62 24.65
C PRO A 444 6.70 -7.20 25.63
N ASP A 445 6.96 -6.15 26.39
CA ASP A 445 6.03 -5.64 27.40
C ASP A 445 4.72 -5.18 26.77
N PHE A 446 4.71 -4.66 25.54
CA PHE A 446 3.47 -4.24 24.88
C PHE A 446 2.65 -5.41 24.34
N VAL A 447 3.30 -6.50 23.93
CA VAL A 447 2.64 -7.67 23.34
C VAL A 447 2.06 -8.58 24.41
N PHE A 448 2.77 -8.76 25.52
CA PHE A 448 2.39 -9.67 26.62
C PHE A 448 1.74 -8.96 27.82
N SER A 449 1.54 -7.65 27.77
CA SER A 449 0.92 -6.92 28.87
C SER A 449 -0.60 -7.03 28.88
N TYR A 450 -1.12 -7.33 30.07
CA TYR A 450 -2.55 -7.23 30.40
C TYR A 450 -3.03 -5.79 30.63
N LYS A 451 -2.11 -4.81 30.70
CA LYS A 451 -2.41 -3.38 30.91
C LYS A 451 -2.51 -2.60 29.60
N ASN A 452 -1.97 -3.11 28.50
CA ASN A 452 -1.96 -2.44 27.20
C ASN A 452 -3.04 -3.03 26.29
N GLU A 453 -4.18 -2.36 26.22
CA GLU A 453 -5.46 -3.02 25.94
C GLU A 453 -5.78 -3.19 24.44
N ASP A 454 -5.12 -2.42 23.57
CA ASP A 454 -5.36 -2.49 22.12
C ASP A 454 -4.35 -3.39 21.39
N ASN A 455 -3.09 -3.39 21.83
CA ASN A 455 -1.97 -4.04 21.12
C ASN A 455 -1.56 -5.42 21.67
N SER A 456 -2.19 -5.90 22.72
CA SER A 456 -1.86 -7.19 23.35
C SER A 456 -2.51 -8.39 22.63
N ILE A 457 -1.95 -9.58 22.89
CA ILE A 457 -2.47 -10.85 22.38
C ILE A 457 -3.92 -11.09 22.83
N ILE A 458 -4.22 -10.75 24.10
CA ILE A 458 -5.55 -10.93 24.69
C ILE A 458 -6.24 -9.57 24.71
N ARG A 459 -7.32 -9.43 23.93
CA ARG A 459 -8.12 -8.20 23.90
C ARG A 459 -9.09 -8.18 25.07
N LEU A 460 -9.04 -7.14 25.89
CA LEU A 460 -10.00 -6.96 26.98
C LEU A 460 -11.34 -6.38 26.49
N PRO A 461 -12.43 -6.51 27.27
CA PRO A 461 -13.70 -5.86 26.95
C PRO A 461 -13.53 -4.34 26.80
N LEU A 462 -14.18 -3.74 25.78
CA LEU A 462 -14.11 -2.29 25.53
C LEU A 462 -14.47 -1.43 26.76
N LYS A 463 -15.34 -1.91 27.65
CA LYS A 463 -15.72 -1.19 28.88
C LYS A 463 -14.57 -1.09 29.89
N ASN A 464 -13.66 -2.04 29.86
CA ASN A 464 -12.50 -2.07 30.73
C ASN A 464 -11.32 -1.33 30.12
N GLN A 465 -11.47 -0.81 28.89
CA GLN A 465 -10.40 -0.07 28.27
C GLN A 465 -10.19 1.28 28.96
N LYS A 466 -9.04 1.49 29.60
CA LYS A 466 -8.60 2.79 30.06
C LYS A 466 -8.44 3.72 28.85
N LYS A 467 -9.17 4.82 28.85
CA LYS A 467 -8.94 5.92 27.91
C LYS A 467 -7.56 6.54 28.17
N GLY A 468 -6.53 6.04 27.48
CA GLY A 468 -5.35 6.83 27.13
C GLY A 468 -4.05 6.55 27.88
N GLU A 469 -3.43 5.41 27.63
CA GLU A 469 -1.96 5.35 27.56
C GLU A 469 -1.57 5.18 26.09
N ARG A 470 -1.40 6.32 25.42
CA ARG A 470 -1.15 6.41 23.97
C ARG A 470 0.35 6.31 23.70
N TYR A 471 0.70 5.74 22.54
CA TYR A 471 2.07 5.59 22.04
C TYR A 471 2.98 6.78 22.42
N GLY A 472 4.01 6.53 23.23
CA GLY A 472 5.08 7.51 23.52
C GLY A 472 5.11 8.16 24.90
N GLN A 473 4.36 7.68 25.88
CA GLN A 473 4.66 7.99 27.29
C GLN A 473 5.61 6.93 27.86
N SER A 474 6.88 6.98 27.45
CA SER A 474 8.01 6.30 28.10
C SER A 474 9.28 7.06 27.80
#